data_AF-A0A2G8PD54-F1
#
_entry.id   AF-A0A2G8PD54-F1
#
_cell.length_a   1.000
_cell.length_b   1.000
_cell.length_c   1.000
_cell.angle_alpha   90.00
_cell.angle_beta   90.00
_cell.angle_gamma   90.00
#
_symmetry.space_group_name_H-M   'P 1'
#
loop_
_entity.id
_entity.type
_entity.pdbx_description
1 polymer ?
#
loop_
_entity_poly.entity_id
_entity_poly.type
_entity_poly.pdbx_seq_one_letter_code
_entity_poly.pdbx_strand_id
1 'polypeptide(L)'
;MLLELTPEECEAVIPLVPTRLQYAAYWSDALKSVGRIITAILVGVALLVLSRAFGEGSFLGAVSFLAGFLSLLYPFLWGPLYTISRRQLAFREIPYGGLFFGQVLSTRRYEVVVEEREKVDEEGQLYIEEVRERQFEMEIGDETGVLYRVRARDDPRYRRIVKKQSVLALVKAYSRDLRRRPTLSEVYVVKLGEWVGDVSYLDREAFLELADELLALELGPEAKA
;
A
#
# COMPACT_ATOMS: atom_id res chain seq x y z
N MET A 1 9.79 -11.56 18.64
CA MET A 1 9.39 -12.92 18.34
C MET A 1 8.90 -12.95 16.92
N LEU A 2 9.31 -13.96 16.17
CA LEU A 2 8.86 -14.20 14.81
C LEU A 2 8.19 -15.57 14.80
N LEU A 3 6.88 -15.59 14.57
CA LEU A 3 6.10 -16.81 14.47
C LEU A 3 5.95 -17.15 12.98
N GLU A 4 6.35 -18.34 12.58
CA GLU A 4 6.13 -18.80 11.22
C GLU A 4 4.63 -18.99 10.98
N LEU A 5 4.14 -18.47 9.86
CA LEU A 5 2.74 -18.63 9.46
C LEU A 5 2.65 -19.67 8.36
N THR A 6 1.58 -20.45 8.42
CA THR A 6 1.18 -21.32 7.32
C THR A 6 0.79 -20.47 6.10
N PRO A 7 0.88 -21.02 4.88
CA PRO A 7 0.39 -20.35 3.68
C PRO A 7 -1.08 -19.93 3.79
N GLU A 8 -1.90 -20.76 4.42
CA GLU A 8 -3.34 -20.52 4.62
C GLU A 8 -3.58 -19.30 5.52
N GLU A 9 -2.87 -19.19 6.65
CA GLU A 9 -2.95 -18.04 7.55
C GLU A 9 -2.47 -16.75 6.87
N CYS A 10 -1.40 -16.84 6.07
CA CYS A 10 -0.91 -15.71 5.28
C CYS A 10 -1.95 -15.24 4.25
N GLU A 11 -2.64 -16.18 3.59
CA GLU A 11 -3.66 -15.85 2.60
C GLU A 11 -4.95 -15.30 3.23
N ALA A 12 -5.29 -15.71 4.45
CA ALA A 12 -6.47 -15.25 5.17
C ALA A 12 -6.42 -13.73 5.46
N VAL A 13 -5.23 -13.19 5.76
CA VAL A 13 -5.06 -11.77 6.10
C VAL A 13 -4.81 -10.86 4.90
N ILE A 14 -4.55 -11.43 3.71
CA ILE A 14 -4.35 -10.67 2.47
C ILE A 14 -5.63 -10.74 1.64
N PRO A 15 -6.43 -9.66 1.57
CA PRO A 15 -7.73 -9.70 0.93
C PRO A 15 -7.57 -9.86 -0.60
N LEU A 16 -8.47 -10.64 -1.20
CA LEU A 16 -8.54 -10.84 -2.66
C LEU A 16 -9.00 -9.57 -3.39
N VAL A 17 -9.89 -8.81 -2.75
CA VAL A 17 -10.42 -7.54 -3.25
C VAL A 17 -9.93 -6.42 -2.34
N PRO A 18 -9.49 -5.29 -2.88
CA PRO A 18 -9.04 -4.16 -2.07
C PRO A 18 -10.07 -3.74 -1.02
N THR A 19 -9.59 -3.51 0.20
CA THR A 19 -10.47 -3.00 1.27
C THR A 19 -10.86 -1.55 1.01
N ARG A 20 -11.93 -1.09 1.68
CA ARG A 20 -12.37 0.31 1.60
C ARG A 20 -11.24 1.29 1.96
N LEU A 21 -10.42 0.95 2.96
CA LEU A 21 -9.29 1.79 3.40
C LEU A 21 -8.22 1.86 2.32
N GLN A 22 -7.85 0.73 1.70
CA GLN A 22 -6.88 0.67 0.62
C GLN A 22 -7.35 1.47 -0.60
N TYR A 23 -8.64 1.33 -0.95
CA TYR A 23 -9.23 2.06 -2.05
C TYR A 23 -9.26 3.58 -1.79
N ALA A 24 -9.67 4.00 -0.59
CA ALA A 24 -9.73 5.42 -0.22
C ALA A 24 -8.34 6.09 -0.22
N ALA A 25 -7.32 5.40 0.30
CA ALA A 25 -5.94 5.87 0.26
C ALA A 25 -5.47 6.10 -1.20
N TYR A 26 -5.75 5.13 -2.07
CA TYR A 26 -5.36 5.21 -3.48
C TYR A 26 -6.13 6.27 -4.28
N TRP A 27 -7.43 6.46 -3.99
CA TRP A 27 -8.28 7.39 -4.71
C TRP A 27 -7.74 8.83 -4.69
N SER A 28 -7.15 9.24 -3.55
CA SER A 28 -6.53 10.57 -3.40
C SER A 28 -5.33 10.79 -4.34
N ASP A 29 -4.58 9.74 -4.65
CA ASP A 29 -3.44 9.78 -5.57
C ASP A 29 -3.90 9.60 -7.04
N ALA A 30 -4.95 8.82 -7.27
CA ALA A 30 -5.55 8.64 -8.60
C ALA A 30 -6.09 9.96 -9.18
N LEU A 31 -6.74 10.80 -8.36
CA LEU A 31 -7.21 12.12 -8.78
C LEU A 31 -6.07 13.06 -9.18
N LYS A 32 -4.89 12.89 -8.60
CA LYS A 32 -3.69 13.68 -8.94
C LYS A 32 -3.04 13.21 -10.25
N SER A 33 -3.43 12.05 -10.78
CA SER A 33 -2.85 11.49 -11.99
C SER A 33 -3.51 12.05 -13.26
N VAL A 34 -3.07 13.25 -13.67
CA VAL A 34 -3.51 13.91 -14.91
C VAL A 34 -3.38 12.98 -16.12
N GLY A 35 -2.28 12.22 -16.21
CA GLY A 35 -2.05 11.27 -17.30
C GLY A 35 -3.12 10.17 -17.40
N ARG A 36 -3.65 9.67 -16.29
CA ARG A 36 -4.74 8.69 -16.30
C ARG A 36 -6.05 9.27 -16.81
N ILE A 37 -6.36 10.49 -16.41
CA ILE A 37 -7.54 11.22 -16.86
C ILE A 37 -7.45 11.46 -18.37
N ILE A 38 -6.31 11.96 -18.86
CA ILE A 38 -6.05 12.16 -20.29
C ILE A 38 -6.20 10.84 -21.06
N THR A 39 -5.61 9.76 -20.55
CA THR A 39 -5.69 8.43 -21.19
C THR A 39 -7.13 7.96 -21.30
N ALA A 40 -7.93 8.09 -20.23
CA ALA A 40 -9.33 7.69 -20.22
C ALA A 40 -10.16 8.49 -21.23
N ILE A 41 -9.92 9.80 -21.33
CA ILE A 41 -10.59 10.68 -22.30
C ILE A 41 -10.20 10.29 -23.72
N LEU A 42 -8.90 10.15 -24.02
CA LEU A 42 -8.42 9.83 -25.37
C LEU A 42 -8.95 8.48 -25.86
N VAL A 43 -8.86 7.44 -25.03
CA VAL A 43 -9.36 6.10 -25.36
C VAL A 43 -10.88 6.12 -25.48
N GLY A 44 -11.59 6.79 -24.56
CA GLY A 44 -13.04 6.90 -24.60
C GLY A 44 -13.53 7.59 -25.87
N VAL A 45 -12.95 8.74 -26.22
CA VAL A 45 -13.29 9.46 -27.45
C VAL A 45 -12.99 8.62 -28.69
N ALA A 46 -11.83 7.98 -28.75
CA ALA A 46 -11.47 7.11 -29.89
C ALA A 46 -12.49 5.97 -30.09
N LEU A 47 -12.90 5.31 -29.00
CA LEU A 47 -13.90 4.23 -29.04
C LEU A 47 -15.30 4.72 -29.39
N LEU A 48 -15.68 5.92 -28.96
CA LEU A 48 -16.96 6.54 -29.34
C LEU A 48 -16.97 6.97 -30.82
N VAL A 49 -15.85 7.44 -31.36
CA VAL A 49 -15.71 7.73 -32.80
C VAL A 49 -15.78 6.44 -33.61
N LEU A 50 -15.09 5.38 -33.18
CA LEU A 50 -15.17 4.05 -33.78
C LEU A 50 -16.60 3.49 -33.75
N SER A 51 -17.31 3.68 -32.65
CA SER A 51 -18.71 3.27 -32.52
C SER A 51 -19.59 3.88 -33.62
N ARG A 52 -19.40 5.17 -33.92
CA ARG A 52 -20.09 5.84 -35.03
C ARG A 52 -19.64 5.34 -36.40
N ALA A 53 -18.34 5.07 -36.57
CA ALA A 53 -17.79 4.57 -37.84
C ALA A 53 -18.32 3.17 -38.22
N PHE A 54 -18.60 2.30 -37.23
CA PHE A 54 -19.21 0.98 -37.46
C PHE A 54 -20.72 1.03 -37.75
N GLY A 55 -21.36 2.19 -37.63
CA GLY A 55 -22.79 2.38 -37.87
C GLY A 55 -23.66 2.09 -36.64
N GLU A 56 -24.66 2.95 -36.43
CA GLU A 56 -25.63 2.85 -35.34
C GLU A 56 -26.45 1.55 -35.47
N GLY A 57 -26.44 0.71 -34.44
CA GLY A 57 -27.15 -0.58 -34.41
C GLY A 57 -26.31 -1.80 -34.77
N SER A 58 -25.06 -1.64 -35.21
CA SER A 58 -24.14 -2.78 -35.37
C SER A 58 -23.67 -3.30 -34.00
N PHE A 59 -23.44 -4.62 -33.90
CA PHE A 59 -22.87 -5.22 -32.68
C PHE A 59 -21.53 -4.59 -32.31
N LEU A 60 -20.65 -4.38 -33.29
CA LEU A 60 -19.35 -3.74 -33.10
C LEU A 60 -19.47 -2.28 -32.65
N GLY A 61 -20.46 -1.55 -33.18
CA GLY A 61 -20.76 -0.18 -32.76
C GLY A 61 -21.23 -0.13 -31.31
N ALA A 62 -22.11 -1.04 -30.89
CA ALA A 62 -22.61 -1.14 -29.52
C ALA A 62 -21.50 -1.53 -28.52
N VAL A 63 -20.67 -2.51 -28.86
CA VAL A 63 -19.52 -2.91 -28.03
C VAL A 63 -18.51 -1.77 -27.90
N SER A 64 -18.18 -1.09 -29.00
CA SER A 64 -17.26 0.07 -28.98
C SER A 64 -17.82 1.22 -28.14
N PHE A 65 -19.12 1.48 -28.21
CA PHE A 65 -19.78 2.49 -27.38
C PHE A 65 -19.66 2.14 -25.89
N LEU A 66 -20.01 0.90 -25.52
CA LEU A 66 -19.95 0.45 -24.13
C LEU A 66 -18.52 0.48 -23.61
N ALA A 67 -17.55 0.01 -24.39
CA ALA A 67 -16.14 0.05 -24.03
C ALA A 67 -15.63 1.50 -23.84
N GLY A 68 -16.02 2.42 -24.72
CA GLY A 68 -15.68 3.85 -24.61
C GLY A 68 -16.31 4.51 -23.38
N PHE A 69 -17.54 4.14 -23.02
CA PHE A 69 -18.16 4.61 -21.78
C PHE A 69 -17.46 4.05 -20.54
N LEU A 70 -17.18 2.74 -20.53
CA LEU A 70 -16.48 2.08 -19.41
C LEU A 70 -15.04 2.56 -19.25
N SER A 71 -14.36 2.97 -20.32
CA SER A 71 -13.00 3.50 -20.23
C SER A 71 -12.96 4.85 -19.51
N LEU A 72 -14.04 5.64 -19.51
CA LEU A 72 -14.11 6.87 -18.72
C LEU A 72 -14.11 6.60 -17.20
N LEU A 73 -14.51 5.40 -16.79
CA LEU A 73 -14.43 4.95 -15.40
C LEU A 73 -13.03 4.44 -15.03
N TYR A 74 -12.10 4.32 -15.97
CA TYR A 74 -10.75 3.81 -15.73
C TYR A 74 -9.98 4.56 -14.62
N PRO A 75 -9.93 5.90 -14.58
CA PRO A 75 -9.16 6.61 -13.56
C PRO A 75 -9.66 6.36 -12.14
N PHE A 76 -10.95 6.04 -12.04
CA PHE A 76 -11.71 6.00 -10.80
C PHE A 76 -11.85 4.57 -10.29
N LEU A 77 -12.39 3.67 -11.11
CA LEU A 77 -12.75 2.32 -10.68
C LEU A 77 -11.64 1.32 -11.00
N TRP A 78 -11.33 1.19 -12.28
CA TRP A 78 -10.48 0.11 -12.78
C TRP A 78 -9.00 0.32 -12.46
N GLY A 79 -8.50 1.55 -12.59
CA GLY A 79 -7.10 1.90 -12.34
C GLY A 79 -6.66 1.64 -10.90
N PRO A 80 -7.40 2.14 -9.90
CA PRO A 80 -7.14 1.82 -8.49
C PRO A 80 -7.26 0.33 -8.19
N LEU A 81 -8.34 -0.30 -8.63
CA LEU A 81 -8.56 -1.74 -8.43
C LEU A 81 -7.38 -2.55 -8.97
N TYR A 82 -7.02 -2.33 -10.23
CA TYR A 82 -5.90 -3.01 -10.88
C TYR A 82 -4.57 -2.77 -10.16
N THR A 83 -4.29 -1.53 -9.74
CA THR A 83 -3.01 -1.21 -9.11
C THR A 83 -2.88 -1.85 -7.73
N ILE A 84 -3.94 -1.79 -6.91
CA ILE A 84 -3.93 -2.38 -5.58
C ILE A 84 -3.88 -3.91 -5.69
N SER A 85 -4.73 -4.52 -6.52
CA SER A 85 -4.76 -5.97 -6.72
C SER A 85 -3.43 -6.51 -7.24
N ARG A 86 -2.74 -5.81 -8.13
CA ARG A 86 -1.40 -6.22 -8.57
C ARG A 86 -0.36 -6.20 -7.46
N ARG A 87 -0.40 -5.19 -6.59
CA ARG A 87 0.51 -5.10 -5.43
C ARG A 87 0.23 -6.22 -4.44
N GLN A 88 -1.06 -6.50 -4.18
CA GLN A 88 -1.47 -7.61 -3.32
C GLN A 88 -1.02 -8.95 -3.89
N LEU A 89 -1.21 -9.18 -5.19
CA LEU A 89 -0.78 -10.42 -5.84
C LEU A 89 0.75 -10.60 -5.72
N ALA A 90 1.53 -9.56 -6.00
CA ALA A 90 2.99 -9.61 -5.85
C ALA A 90 3.42 -9.91 -4.41
N PHE A 91 2.69 -9.41 -3.41
CA PHE A 91 2.94 -9.72 -2.00
C PHE A 91 2.49 -11.15 -1.63
N ARG A 92 1.38 -11.65 -2.21
CA ARG A 92 0.91 -13.05 -2.05
C ARG A 92 1.90 -14.05 -2.62
N GLU A 93 2.51 -13.76 -3.76
CA GLU A 93 3.50 -14.63 -4.44
C GLU A 93 4.76 -14.92 -3.61
N ILE A 94 5.06 -14.11 -2.59
CA ILE A 94 6.19 -14.36 -1.69
C ILE A 94 5.88 -15.62 -0.85
N PRO A 95 6.73 -16.66 -0.87
CA PRO A 95 6.33 -17.99 -0.40
C PRO A 95 6.28 -18.15 1.14
N TYR A 96 7.20 -17.51 1.87
CA TYR A 96 7.29 -17.66 3.31
C TYR A 96 6.74 -16.42 3.99
N GLY A 97 5.94 -16.60 5.03
CA GLY A 97 5.38 -15.53 5.83
C GLY A 97 5.50 -15.82 7.32
N GLY A 98 5.49 -14.76 8.12
CA GLY A 98 5.54 -14.86 9.57
C GLY A 98 4.95 -13.62 10.25
N LEU A 99 4.36 -13.85 11.42
CA LEU A 99 3.92 -12.80 12.31
C LEU A 99 5.11 -12.31 13.11
N PHE A 100 5.49 -11.06 12.89
CA PHE A 100 6.51 -10.38 13.67
C PHE A 100 5.86 -9.64 14.83
N PHE A 101 6.25 -9.99 16.05
CA PHE A 101 5.95 -9.25 17.27
C PHE A 101 7.24 -8.72 17.86
N GLY A 102 7.36 -7.41 18.03
CA GLY A 102 8.58 -6.79 18.51
C GLY A 102 8.35 -5.43 19.12
N GLN A 103 9.41 -4.63 19.16
CA GLN A 103 9.36 -3.28 19.70
C GLN A 103 9.99 -2.27 18.75
N VAL A 104 9.54 -1.02 18.87
CA VAL A 104 10.20 0.12 18.22
C VAL A 104 11.58 0.33 18.83
N LEU A 105 12.62 0.21 18.01
CA LEU A 105 14.02 0.45 18.41
C LEU A 105 14.42 1.91 18.21
N SER A 106 14.04 2.48 17.06
CA SER A 106 14.31 3.88 16.74
C SER A 106 13.31 4.40 15.71
N THR A 107 13.17 5.73 15.69
CA THR A 107 12.39 6.43 14.67
C THR A 107 13.23 7.56 14.11
N ARG A 108 13.10 7.80 12.81
CA ARG A 108 13.80 8.84 12.08
C ARG A 108 12.81 9.58 11.19
N ARG A 109 12.94 10.90 11.14
CA ARG A 109 12.26 11.75 10.17
C ARG A 109 13.30 12.43 9.30
N TYR A 110 13.04 12.48 8.00
CA TYR A 110 13.91 13.14 7.04
C TYR A 110 13.10 13.63 5.85
N GLU A 111 13.63 14.61 5.13
CA GLU A 111 13.03 15.12 3.90
C GLU A 111 13.68 14.44 2.71
N VAL A 112 12.87 14.05 1.73
CA VAL A 112 13.31 13.48 0.45
C VAL A 112 12.80 14.36 -0.67
N VAL A 113 13.65 14.66 -1.65
CA VAL A 113 13.22 15.31 -2.89
C VAL A 113 12.44 14.27 -3.70
N VAL A 114 11.14 14.51 -3.86
CA VAL A 114 10.23 13.58 -4.56
C VAL A 114 10.05 13.99 -6.02
N GLU A 115 10.15 15.28 -6.31
CA GLU A 115 9.99 15.83 -7.65
C GLU A 115 10.86 17.07 -7.81
N GLU A 116 11.50 17.22 -8.97
CA GLU A 116 12.18 18.45 -9.38
C GLU A 116 11.37 19.04 -10.53
N ARG A 117 10.94 20.30 -10.37
CA ARG A 117 10.17 21.03 -11.40
C ARG A 117 10.97 22.22 -11.88
N GLU A 118 11.26 22.23 -13.17
CA GLU A 118 11.78 23.43 -13.81
C GLU A 118 10.63 24.44 -13.98
N LYS A 119 10.77 25.61 -13.35
CA LYS A 119 9.87 26.74 -13.49
C LYS A 119 10.61 27.94 -14.05
N VAL A 120 9.86 28.82 -14.70
CA VAL A 120 10.34 30.10 -15.19
C VAL A 120 9.76 31.18 -14.29
N ASP A 121 10.58 32.13 -13.82
CA ASP A 121 10.10 33.30 -13.07
C ASP A 121 9.43 34.34 -13.99
N GLU A 122 8.91 35.42 -13.42
CA GLU A 122 8.24 36.49 -14.18
C GLU A 122 9.22 37.24 -15.11
N GLU A 123 10.52 37.15 -14.81
CA GLU A 123 11.65 37.72 -15.54
C GLU A 123 12.24 36.78 -16.61
N GLY A 124 11.69 35.57 -16.78
CA GLY A 124 12.12 34.61 -17.80
C GLY A 124 13.32 33.74 -17.40
N GLN A 125 13.77 33.74 -16.15
CA GLN A 125 14.85 32.89 -15.65
C GLN A 125 14.33 31.53 -15.20
N LEU A 126 15.04 30.47 -15.58
CA LEU A 126 14.75 29.11 -15.15
C LEU A 126 15.29 28.87 -13.74
N TYR A 127 14.42 28.37 -12.85
CA TYR A 127 14.80 27.84 -11.54
C TYR A 127 14.21 26.45 -11.31
N ILE A 128 14.93 25.64 -10.53
CA ILE A 128 14.51 24.29 -10.16
C ILE A 128 13.79 24.36 -8.81
N GLU A 129 12.49 24.08 -8.82
CA GLU A 129 11.68 23.93 -7.62
C GLU A 129 11.72 22.46 -7.16
N GLU A 130 12.37 22.21 -6.02
CA GLU A 130 12.38 20.88 -5.40
C GLU A 130 11.13 20.69 -4.54
N VAL A 131 10.26 19.76 -4.93
CA VAL A 131 9.15 19.29 -4.10
C VAL A 131 9.71 18.26 -3.11
N ARG A 132 9.83 18.68 -1.85
CA ARG A 132 10.30 17.83 -0.76
C ARG A 132 9.11 17.23 0.00
N GLU A 133 9.16 15.92 0.25
CA GLU A 133 8.21 15.22 1.09
C GLU A 133 8.89 14.73 2.36
N ARG A 134 8.22 14.91 3.50
CA ARG A 134 8.68 14.38 4.78
C ARG A 134 8.39 12.89 4.85
N GLN A 135 9.43 12.12 5.13
CA GLN A 135 9.37 10.68 5.31
C GLN A 135 9.59 10.34 6.79
N PHE A 136 8.87 9.33 7.23
CA PHE A 136 9.01 8.69 8.53
C PHE A 136 9.56 7.28 8.32
N GLU A 137 10.67 6.97 8.99
CA GLU A 137 11.26 5.64 9.03
C GLU A 137 11.26 5.14 10.47
N MET A 138 10.82 3.90 10.65
CA MET A 138 10.78 3.24 11.94
C MET A 138 11.54 1.93 11.85
N GLU A 139 12.47 1.74 12.78
CA GLU A 139 13.19 0.49 12.95
C GLU A 139 12.55 -0.30 14.08
N ILE A 140 12.19 -1.54 13.77
CA ILE A 140 11.55 -2.46 14.70
C ILE A 140 12.45 -3.68 14.85
N GLY A 141 12.47 -4.25 16.04
CA GLY A 141 13.25 -5.44 16.30
C GLY A 141 12.71 -6.23 17.47
N ASP A 142 13.25 -7.43 17.62
CA ASP A 142 12.86 -8.33 18.69
C ASP A 142 14.04 -8.85 19.49
N GLU A 143 13.73 -9.63 20.52
CA GLU A 143 14.71 -10.23 21.43
C GLU A 143 15.61 -11.28 20.75
N THR A 144 15.19 -11.82 19.60
CA THR A 144 15.98 -12.78 18.81
C THR A 144 17.02 -12.11 17.91
N GLY A 145 17.05 -10.77 17.91
CA GLY A 145 17.96 -9.96 17.10
C GLY A 145 17.51 -9.78 15.65
N VAL A 146 16.25 -10.08 15.33
CA VAL A 146 15.66 -9.77 14.02
C VAL A 146 15.35 -8.28 13.98
N LEU A 147 15.69 -7.63 12.85
CA LEU A 147 15.54 -6.20 12.67
C LEU A 147 14.95 -5.89 11.30
N TYR A 148 13.92 -5.05 11.31
CA TYR A 148 13.18 -4.63 10.13
C TYR A 148 13.03 -3.10 10.12
N ARG A 149 12.92 -2.54 8.92
CA ARG A 149 12.67 -1.10 8.73
C ARG A 149 11.41 -0.92 7.91
N VAL A 150 10.54 -0.05 8.38
CA VAL A 150 9.34 0.38 7.66
C VAL A 150 9.44 1.87 7.37
N ARG A 151 9.00 2.25 6.16
CA ARG A 151 8.94 3.64 5.71
C ARG A 151 7.49 4.01 5.44
N ALA A 152 7.16 5.25 5.73
CA ALA A 152 5.86 5.84 5.45
C ALA A 152 6.01 7.34 5.21
N ARG A 153 5.04 7.94 4.50
CA ARG A 153 4.89 9.39 4.49
C ARG A 153 4.68 9.89 5.92
N ASP A 154 5.34 10.99 6.31
CA ASP A 154 5.24 11.50 7.68
C ASP A 154 3.80 11.95 7.98
N ASP A 155 3.25 11.47 9.08
CA ASP A 155 1.90 11.77 9.54
C ASP A 155 1.99 12.33 10.97
N PRO A 156 1.23 13.39 11.33
CA PRO A 156 1.19 13.92 12.69
C PRO A 156 0.93 12.85 13.77
N ARG A 157 0.18 11.79 13.46
CA ARG A 157 -0.12 10.67 14.37
C ARG A 157 1.14 9.91 14.77
N TYR A 158 2.14 9.83 13.89
CA TYR A 158 3.40 9.14 14.14
C TYR A 158 4.29 9.86 15.15
N ARG A 159 3.97 11.10 15.55
CA ARG A 159 4.71 11.82 16.61
C ARG A 159 4.62 11.14 17.97
N ARG A 160 3.57 10.34 18.21
CA ARG A 160 3.37 9.58 19.45
C ARG A 160 4.15 8.27 19.49
N ILE A 161 4.75 7.87 18.36
CA ILE A 161 5.52 6.63 18.25
C ILE A 161 6.89 6.84 18.91
N VAL A 162 7.14 6.07 19.96
CA VAL A 162 8.38 6.15 20.75
C VAL A 162 8.97 4.75 20.94
N LYS A 163 10.25 4.72 21.34
CA LYS A 163 10.99 3.48 21.57
C LYS A 163 10.27 2.58 22.59
N LYS A 164 10.48 1.27 22.49
CA LYS A 164 9.93 0.21 23.36
C LYS A 164 8.42 -0.02 23.24
N GLN A 165 7.71 0.69 22.36
CA GLN A 165 6.31 0.36 22.07
C GLN A 165 6.23 -0.96 21.31
N SER A 166 5.31 -1.82 21.71
CA SER A 166 5.05 -3.10 21.06
C SER A 166 4.44 -2.90 19.68
N VAL A 167 4.89 -3.71 18.72
CA VAL A 167 4.46 -3.65 17.33
C VAL A 167 4.15 -5.04 16.78
N LEU A 168 3.24 -5.08 15.81
CA LEU A 168 2.88 -6.25 15.04
C LEU A 168 3.05 -5.97 13.55
N ALA A 169 3.56 -6.95 12.81
CA ALA A 169 3.65 -6.84 11.35
C ALA A 169 3.59 -8.23 10.70
N LEU A 170 3.04 -8.30 9.49
CA LEU A 170 3.23 -9.45 8.63
C LEU A 170 4.54 -9.25 7.85
N VAL A 171 5.42 -10.24 7.96
CA VAL A 171 6.68 -10.27 7.20
C VAL A 171 6.62 -11.41 6.23
N LYS A 172 6.94 -11.14 4.96
CA LYS A 172 7.11 -12.19 3.96
C LYS A 172 8.51 -12.16 3.36
N ALA A 173 9.07 -13.32 3.05
CA ALA A 173 10.38 -13.41 2.41
C ALA A 173 10.47 -14.63 1.46
N TYR A 174 11.54 -14.63 0.66
CA TYR A 174 11.89 -15.76 -0.21
C TYR A 174 12.75 -16.82 0.49
N SER A 175 12.99 -16.66 1.79
CA SER A 175 13.71 -17.62 2.64
C SER A 175 12.88 -17.96 3.88
N ARG A 176 13.02 -19.19 4.37
CA ARG A 176 12.32 -19.67 5.58
C ARG A 176 12.71 -18.90 6.84
N ASP A 177 13.95 -18.46 6.93
CA ASP A 177 14.44 -17.64 8.05
C ASP A 177 13.89 -16.20 8.05
N LEU A 178 13.11 -15.83 7.02
CA LEU A 178 12.50 -14.51 6.80
C LEU A 178 13.50 -13.33 6.76
N ARG A 179 14.81 -13.61 6.66
CA ARG A 179 15.87 -12.59 6.68
C ARG A 179 16.31 -12.16 5.28
N ARG A 180 16.14 -13.01 4.27
CA ARG A 180 16.59 -12.72 2.91
C ARG A 180 15.52 -11.95 2.14
N ARG A 181 15.78 -10.66 1.92
CA ARG A 181 14.87 -9.73 1.22
C ARG A 181 13.45 -9.73 1.85
N PRO A 182 13.35 -9.38 3.15
CA PRO A 182 12.06 -9.29 3.81
C PRO A 182 11.24 -8.17 3.17
N THR A 183 9.99 -8.47 2.88
CA THR A 183 8.97 -7.50 2.52
C THR A 183 8.01 -7.44 3.69
N LEU A 184 7.96 -6.28 4.36
CA LEU A 184 6.99 -6.03 5.40
C LEU A 184 5.69 -5.53 4.80
N SER A 185 4.58 -5.90 5.43
CA SER A 185 3.34 -5.16 5.32
C SER A 185 3.46 -3.80 6.03
N GLU A 186 2.33 -3.14 6.22
CA GLU A 186 2.18 -2.11 7.24
C GLU A 186 2.39 -2.69 8.65
N VAL A 187 2.96 -1.89 9.55
CA VAL A 187 3.27 -2.21 10.94
C VAL A 187 2.24 -1.58 11.85
N TYR A 188 1.63 -2.37 12.71
CA TYR A 188 0.66 -1.93 13.72
C TYR A 188 1.36 -1.62 15.04
N VAL A 189 1.20 -0.40 15.56
CA VAL A 189 1.70 0.01 16.89
C VAL A 189 0.59 -0.21 17.92
N VAL A 190 0.73 -1.27 18.72
CA VAL A 190 -0.36 -1.86 19.53
C VAL A 190 -1.02 -0.83 20.45
N LYS A 191 -0.22 -0.12 21.25
CA LYS A 191 -0.74 0.84 22.25
C LYS A 191 -1.41 2.07 21.63
N LEU A 192 -1.03 2.42 20.41
CA LEU A 192 -1.54 3.63 19.75
C LEU A 192 -2.70 3.34 18.80
N GLY A 193 -2.88 2.09 18.38
CA GLY A 193 -3.87 1.75 17.35
C GLY A 193 -3.49 2.26 15.96
N GLU A 194 -2.22 2.59 15.73
CA GLU A 194 -1.76 3.26 14.51
C GLU A 194 -1.05 2.28 13.57
N TRP A 195 -1.30 2.46 12.28
CA TRP A 195 -0.68 1.69 11.21
C TRP A 195 0.37 2.53 10.49
N VAL A 196 1.57 1.99 10.38
CA VAL A 196 2.73 2.63 9.76
C VAL A 196 3.14 1.84 8.54
N GLY A 197 3.03 2.45 7.36
CA GLY A 197 3.47 1.86 6.10
C GLY A 197 3.10 2.77 4.94
N ASP A 198 3.88 2.69 3.88
CA ASP A 198 3.60 3.38 2.61
C ASP A 198 2.50 2.67 1.80
N VAL A 199 2.35 1.35 1.98
CA VAL A 199 1.36 0.52 1.30
C VAL A 199 0.61 -0.36 2.30
N SER A 200 -0.71 -0.31 2.23
CA SER A 200 -1.59 -1.25 2.96
C SER A 200 -1.83 -2.49 2.11
N TYR A 201 -1.42 -3.64 2.64
CA TYR A 201 -1.63 -4.95 2.02
C TYR A 201 -2.69 -5.78 2.75
N LEU A 202 -2.92 -5.48 4.02
CA LEU A 202 -3.67 -6.32 4.94
C LEU A 202 -5.14 -5.93 4.99
N ASP A 203 -5.97 -6.94 5.21
CA ASP A 203 -7.20 -6.72 5.94
C ASP A 203 -6.82 -6.58 7.42
N ARG A 204 -6.97 -5.35 7.92
CA ARG A 204 -6.49 -4.97 9.26
C ARG A 204 -7.26 -5.68 10.36
N GLU A 205 -8.54 -5.97 10.15
CA GLU A 205 -9.37 -6.66 11.14
C GLU A 205 -8.97 -8.13 11.21
N ALA A 206 -8.95 -8.82 10.07
CA ALA A 206 -8.54 -10.22 9.98
C ALA A 206 -7.10 -10.43 10.49
N PHE A 207 -6.17 -9.50 10.21
CA PHE A 207 -4.81 -9.59 10.72
C PHE A 207 -4.74 -9.48 12.25
N LEU A 208 -5.49 -8.56 12.85
CA LEU A 208 -5.49 -8.40 14.30
C LEU A 208 -6.14 -9.60 14.99
N GLU A 209 -7.20 -10.17 14.42
CA GLU A 209 -7.82 -11.40 14.92
C GLU A 209 -6.81 -12.57 14.90
N LEU A 210 -6.16 -12.80 13.76
CA LEU A 210 -5.14 -13.84 13.64
C LEU A 210 -3.98 -13.62 14.62
N ALA A 211 -3.49 -12.38 14.73
CA ALA A 211 -2.40 -12.05 15.64
C ALA A 211 -2.79 -12.31 17.10
N ASP A 212 -4.04 -12.03 17.47
CA ASP A 212 -4.54 -12.22 18.83
C ASP A 212 -4.64 -13.72 19.18
N GLU A 213 -5.13 -14.53 18.25
CA GLU A 213 -5.18 -15.99 18.40
C GLU A 213 -3.78 -16.59 18.58
N LEU A 214 -2.84 -16.22 17.71
CA LEU A 214 -1.47 -16.76 17.75
C LEU A 214 -0.69 -16.34 19.00
N LEU A 215 -0.82 -15.07 19.41
CA LEU A 215 -0.17 -14.60 20.63
C LEU A 215 -0.78 -15.21 21.88
N ALA A 216 -2.10 -15.45 21.91
CA ALA A 216 -2.75 -16.11 23.03
C ALA A 216 -2.29 -17.57 23.18
N LEU A 217 -2.04 -18.27 22.06
CA LEU A 217 -1.52 -19.64 22.05
C LEU A 217 -0.07 -19.71 22.56
N GLU A 218 0.78 -18.75 22.17
CA GLU A 218 2.22 -18.76 22.50
C GLU A 218 2.54 -18.15 23.87
N LEU A 219 1.84 -17.10 24.28
CA LEU A 219 2.20 -16.29 25.47
C LEU A 219 1.13 -16.33 26.58
N GLY A 220 -0.03 -16.94 26.34
CA GLY A 220 -1.19 -16.83 27.22
C GLY A 220 -1.85 -15.43 27.17
N PRO A 221 -3.04 -15.24 27.76
CA PRO A 221 -3.86 -14.04 27.57
C PRO A 221 -3.29 -12.71 28.12
N GLU A 222 -2.15 -12.71 28.84
CA GLU A 222 -1.64 -11.54 29.57
C GLU A 222 -0.55 -10.72 28.85
N ALA A 223 -0.06 -11.16 27.69
CA ALA A 223 1.19 -10.64 27.12
C ALA A 223 1.13 -9.26 26.40
N LYS A 224 -0.03 -8.59 26.41
CA LYS A 224 -0.29 -7.39 25.59
C LYS A 224 -0.05 -6.04 26.29
N ALA A 225 0.56 -6.01 27.48
CA ALA A 225 0.79 -4.79 28.25
C ALA A 225 1.85 -3.84 27.66
#